data_AF-A0A7J7G1R7-F1
#
_entry.id   AF-A0A7J7G1R7-F1
#
_cell.length_a   1.000
_cell.length_b   1.000
_cell.length_c   1.000
_cell.angle_alpha   90.00
_cell.angle_beta   90.00
_cell.angle_gamma   90.00
#
_symmetry.space_group_name_H-M   'P 1'
#
loop_
_entity.id
_entity.type
_entity.pdbx_description
1 polymer ?
#
loop_
_entity_poly.entity_id
_entity_poly.type
_entity_poly.pdbx_seq_one_letter_code
_entity_poly.pdbx_strand_id
1 'polypeptide(L)' 'MHDTVGGPNPTVVRVAGRSNFTGSNPIAAMFGSIYMIDNPLTVTHALNSNVMSRAQGIYGMSS' A
#
# COMPACT_ATOMS: atom_id res chain seq x y z
N MET A 1 2.78 -6.88 -9.61
CA MET A 1 1.98 -6.61 -8.40
C MET A 1 1.43 -5.20 -8.50
N HIS A 2 0.20 -4.98 -8.09
CA HIS A 2 -0.40 -3.64 -8.08
C HIS A 2 -0.79 -3.26 -6.66
N ASP A 3 -0.15 -2.22 -6.12
CA ASP A 3 -0.46 -1.66 -4.80
C ASP A 3 -1.39 -0.46 -4.96
N THR A 4 -2.67 -0.65 -4.67
CA THR A 4 -3.71 0.38 -4.86
C THR A 4 -4.03 1.03 -3.52
N VAL A 5 -3.38 2.16 -3.23
CA VAL A 5 -3.44 2.84 -1.91
C VAL A 5 -4.73 3.64 -1.69
N GLY A 6 -5.46 3.98 -2.74
CA GLY A 6 -6.67 4.79 -2.66
C GLY A 6 -7.65 4.54 -3.81
N GLY A 7 -8.71 5.34 -3.87
CA GLY A 7 -9.82 5.12 -4.80
C GLY A 7 -10.88 4.18 -4.25
N PRO A 8 -11.85 3.76 -5.08
CA PRO A 8 -13.02 3.00 -4.62
C PRO A 8 -12.72 1.56 -4.22
N ASN A 9 -11.63 0.96 -4.72
CA ASN A 9 -11.24 -0.43 -4.47
C ASN A 9 -9.76 -0.53 -4.06
N PRO A 10 -9.38 -0.04 -2.86
CA PRO A 10 -8.01 -0.13 -2.40
C PRO A 10 -7.63 -1.60 -2.12
N THR A 11 -6.38 -1.95 -2.40
CA THR A 11 -5.80 -3.29 -2.11
C THR A 11 -4.83 -3.26 -0.94
N VAL A 12 -4.61 -2.08 -0.36
CA VAL A 12 -3.77 -1.86 0.80
C VAL A 12 -4.44 -0.91 1.79
N VAL A 13 -4.28 -1.19 3.07
CA VAL A 13 -4.82 -0.39 4.16
C VAL A 13 -3.74 -0.14 5.20
N ARG A 14 -3.62 1.11 5.66
CA ARG A 14 -2.74 1.45 6.79
C ARG A 14 -3.37 0.94 8.08
N VAL A 15 -2.72 -0.02 8.75
CA VAL A 15 -3.20 -0.65 9.98
C VAL A 15 -2.58 -0.07 11.24
N ALA A 16 -1.40 0.54 11.12
CA ALA A 16 -0.77 1.30 12.19
C ALA A 16 0.05 2.45 11.59
N GLY A 17 0.25 3.52 12.35
CA GLY A 17 1.05 4.66 11.91
C GLY A 17 0.71 5.91 12.70
N ARG A 18 1.55 6.92 12.56
CA ARG A 18 1.37 8.20 13.25
C ARG A 18 0.20 8.98 12.62
N SER A 19 -0.68 9.52 13.46
CA SER A 19 -1.80 10.38 13.03
C SER A 19 -1.53 11.88 13.22
N ASN A 20 -0.65 12.25 14.16
CA ASN A 20 -0.39 13.64 14.53
C ASN A 20 1.04 14.05 14.21
N PHE A 21 1.26 14.77 13.12
CA PHE A 21 2.57 15.33 12.74
C PHE A 21 2.45 16.83 12.45
N THR A 22 3.49 17.58 12.79
CA THR A 22 3.52 19.05 12.68
C THR A 22 4.28 19.55 11.44
N GLY A 23 4.93 18.64 10.71
CA GLY A 23 5.64 18.96 9.47
C GLY A 23 4.70 19.04 8.28
N SER A 24 5.02 19.89 7.31
CA SER A 24 4.27 20.00 6.04
C SER A 24 4.56 18.87 5.05
N ASN A 25 5.58 18.04 5.31
CA ASN A 25 5.97 16.94 4.43
C ASN A 25 5.21 15.66 4.83
N PRO A 26 4.19 15.23 4.05
CA PRO A 26 3.41 14.05 4.38
C PRO A 26 4.22 12.75 4.27
N ILE A 27 5.26 12.69 3.43
CA ILE A 27 6.11 11.51 3.28
C ILE A 27 6.99 11.32 4.53
N ALA A 28 7.54 12.42 5.06
CA ALA A 28 8.32 12.40 6.30
C ALA A 28 7.47 11.94 7.50
N ALA A 29 6.14 12.09 7.43
CA ALA A 29 5.23 11.62 8.45
C ALA A 29 4.91 10.12 8.36
N MET A 30 5.35 9.44 7.29
CA MET A 30 5.03 8.03 7.06
C MET A 30 5.91 7.06 7.84
N PHE A 31 7.09 7.46 8.33
CA PHE A 31 7.99 6.58 9.10
C PHE A 31 7.23 5.84 10.21
N GLY A 32 7.45 4.53 10.29
CA GLY A 32 6.79 3.64 11.25
C GLY A 32 5.34 3.27 10.90
N SER A 33 4.80 3.73 9.77
CA SER A 33 3.49 3.28 9.28
C SER A 33 3.58 1.84 8.79
N ILE A 34 2.61 1.02 9.18
CA ILE A 34 2.46 -0.37 8.77
C ILE A 34 1.20 -0.50 7.92
N TYR A 35 1.34 -1.22 6.81
CA TYR A 35 0.30 -1.47 5.83
C TYR A 35 0.03 -2.96 5.71
N MET A 36 -1.24 -3.33 5.64
CA MET A 36 -1.68 -4.68 5.30
C MET A 36 -2.09 -4.70 3.83
N ILE A 37 -1.54 -5.66 3.07
CA ILE A 37 -1.73 -5.76 1.61
C ILE A 37 -2.45 -7.04 1.21
N ASP A 38 -3.25 -6.92 0.15
CA ASP A 38 -3.78 -8.03 -0.63
C ASP A 38 -3.78 -7.64 -2.11
N ASN A 39 -2.59 -7.68 -2.73
CA ASN A 39 -2.32 -7.09 -4.03
C ASN A 39 -2.41 -8.13 -5.16
N PRO A 40 -3.11 -7.86 -6.28
CA PRO A 40 -3.12 -8.77 -7.41
C PRO A 40 -1.75 -8.84 -8.09
N LEU A 41 -1.34 -10.06 -8.44
CA LEU A 41 -0.21 -10.38 -9.30
C LEU A 41 -0.75 -10.75 -10.68
N THR A 42 -0.44 -9.93 -11.69
CA THR A 42 -0.97 -10.05 -13.05
C THR A 42 0.08 -10.58 -14.03
N VAL A 43 -0.36 -11.17 -15.14
CA VAL A 43 0.51 -11.72 -16.19
C VAL A 43 1.42 -10.63 -16.81
N THR A 44 0.88 -9.41 -16.93
CA THR A 44 1.61 -8.25 -17.48
C THR A 44 1.47 -7.06 -16.54
N HIS A 45 2.17 -5.95 -16.83
CA HIS A 45 2.11 -4.72 -16.05
C HIS A 45 0.78 -3.94 -16.20
N ALA A 46 -0.12 -4.35 -17.11
CA ALA A 46 -1.39 -3.67 -17.31
C ALA A 46 -2.37 -3.97 -16.15
N LEU A 47 -3.09 -2.94 -15.68
CA LEU A 47 -4.04 -3.06 -14.55
C LEU A 47 -5.23 -3.99 -14.85
N ASN A 48 -5.64 -4.08 -16.12
CA ASN A 48 -6.73 -4.94 -16.58
C ASN A 48 -6.26 -6.33 -17.06
N SER A 49 -4.98 -6.65 -16.86
CA SER A 49 -4.41 -7.95 -17.21
C SER A 49 -4.95 -9.05 -16.30
N ASN A 50 -4.93 -10.30 -16.78
CA ASN A 50 -5.43 -11.43 -16.02
C ASN A 50 -4.63 -11.62 -14.72
N VAL A 51 -5.34 -11.92 -13.63
CA VAL A 51 -4.74 -12.14 -12.31
C VAL A 51 -4.26 -13.58 -12.21
N MET A 52 -2.97 -13.76 -11.92
CA MET A 52 -2.35 -15.07 -11.71
C MET A 52 -2.41 -15.51 -10.25
N SER A 53 -2.18 -14.59 -9.32
CA SER A 53 -2.12 -14.86 -7.88
C SER A 53 -2.24 -13.56 -7.07
N ARG A 54 -2.01 -13.63 -5.75
CA ARG A 54 -2.08 -12.47 -4.84
C ARG A 54 -0.86 -12.42 -3.92
N ALA A 55 -0.35 -11.21 -3.70
CA ALA A 55 0.67 -10.93 -2.71
C ALA A 55 -0.02 -10.44 -1.42
N GLN A 56 0.09 -11.24 -0.36
CA GLN A 56 -0.54 -10.99 0.94
C GLN A 56 0.53 -10.85 2.01
N GLY A 57 0.35 -9.88 2.91
CA GLY A 57 1.29 -9.66 4.00
C GLY A 57 1.24 -8.24 4.53
N ILE A 58 2.37 -7.81 5.07
CA ILE A 58 2.54 -6.47 5.63
C ILE A 58 3.83 -5.84 5.11
N TYR A 59 3.83 -4.52 4.96
CA TYR A 59 5.06 -3.74 4.78
C TYR A 59 5.06 -2.52 5.68
N GLY A 60 6.26 -2.01 5.96
CA GLY A 60 6.48 -0.85 6.83
C GLY A 60 7.30 0.23 6.15
N MET A 61 6.94 1.48 6.42
CA MET A 61 7.73 2.63 6.02
C MET A 61 8.88 2.80 7.01
N SER A 62 10.12 2.72 6.52
CA SER A 62 11.32 2.57 7.36
C SER A 62 12.37 3.67 7.21
N SER A 63 12.08 4.70 6.41
CA SER A 63 12.95 5.87 6.18
C SER A 63 12.27 7.18 6.54
#